data_AF-A0A327GX73-F1
#
_entry.id   AF-A0A327GX73-F1
#
_cell.length_a   1.000
_cell.length_b   1.000
_cell.length_c   1.000
_cell.angle_alpha   90.00
_cell.angle_beta   90.00
_cell.angle_gamma   90.00
#
_symmetry.space_group_name_H-M   'P 1'
#
loop_
_entity.id
_entity.type
_entity.pdbx_description
1 polymer ?
#
loop_
_entity_poly.entity_id
_entity_poly.type
_entity_poly.pdbx_seq_one_letter_code
_entity_poly.pdbx_strand_id
1 'polypeptide(L)'
;MWSAGIEGFALSMGLILAIGPQNIFVLRQGLLRSHVFAVCLVCSLADALLITVGVLGLGAYLSGVEGAEFWISMVAALFIAGYGVMR
;
A
#
# COMPACT_ATOMS: atom_id res chain seq x y z
N MET A 1 8.77 20.98 15.94
CA MET A 1 8.34 21.78 14.77
C MET A 1 8.99 21.26 13.50
N TRP A 2 10.32 21.19 13.42
CA TRP A 2 11.04 20.65 12.25
C TRP A 2 10.88 19.13 12.06
N SER A 3 10.78 18.32 13.12
CA SER A 3 10.67 16.86 12.95
C SER A 3 9.33 16.44 12.32
N ALA A 4 8.21 17.10 12.67
CA ALA A 4 6.91 16.81 12.04
C ALA A 4 6.91 17.12 10.53
N GLY A 5 7.63 18.16 10.10
CA GLY A 5 7.80 18.48 8.67
C GLY A 5 8.63 17.42 7.94
N ILE A 6 9.70 16.92 8.57
CA ILE A 6 10.57 15.88 8.00
C ILE A 6 9.86 14.51 8.01
N GLU A 7 9.14 14.16 9.07
CA GLU A 7 8.35 12.94 9.15
C GLU A 7 7.22 12.96 8.12
N GLY A 8 6.46 14.05 8.04
CA GLY A 8 5.41 14.21 7.02
C GLY A 8 5.96 14.16 5.59
N PHE A 9 7.13 14.74 5.35
CA PHE A 9 7.82 14.68 4.06
C PHE A 9 8.33 13.27 3.75
N ALA A 10 8.94 12.57 4.71
CA ALA A 10 9.42 11.20 4.54
C ALA A 10 8.28 10.21 4.33
N LEU A 11 7.14 10.41 5.01
CA LEU A 11 5.93 9.60 4.89
C LEU A 11 5.25 9.83 3.53
N SER A 12 5.15 11.09 3.09
CA SER A 12 4.65 11.44 1.75
C SER A 12 5.58 10.91 0.64
N MET A 13 6.90 11.01 0.83
CA MET A 13 7.87 10.41 -0.09
C MET A 13 7.77 8.89 -0.10
N GLY A 14 7.52 8.21 1.03
CA GLY A 14 7.30 6.76 1.06
C GLY A 14 6.05 6.34 0.28
N LEU A 15 4.95 7.08 0.43
CA LEU A 15 3.70 6.86 -0.30
C LEU A 15 3.82 7.14 -1.80
N ILE A 16 4.68 8.06 -2.21
CA ILE A 16 4.90 8.42 -3.62
C ILE A 16 6.00 7.58 -4.27
N LEU A 17 7.09 7.25 -3.57
CA LEU A 17 8.24 6.53 -4.12
C LEU A 17 7.95 5.03 -4.29
N ALA A 18 7.03 4.48 -3.50
CA ALA A 18 6.45 3.17 -3.75
C ALA A 18 5.44 3.24 -4.91
N ILE A 19 5.85 3.71 -6.09
CA ILE A 19 4.99 3.58 -7.27
C ILE A 19 4.97 2.09 -7.63
N GLY A 20 3.95 1.41 -7.15
CA GLY A 20 3.72 0.01 -7.48
C GLY A 20 3.59 -0.19 -9.00
N PRO A 21 3.82 -1.41 -9.51
CA PRO A 21 3.72 -1.72 -10.93
C PRO A 21 2.36 -1.34 -11.53
N GLN A 22 1.28 -1.42 -10.75
CA GLN A 22 -0.07 -0.98 -11.15
C GLN A 22 -0.17 0.54 -11.36
N ASN A 23 0.36 1.35 -10.43
CA ASN A 23 0.37 2.81 -10.58
C ASN A 23 1.28 3.26 -11.74
N ILE A 24 2.43 2.61 -11.98
CA ILE A 24 3.29 2.89 -13.14
C ILE A 24 2.57 2.56 -14.45
N PHE A 25 1.84 1.44 -14.49
CA PHE A 25 1.08 1.03 -15.67
C PHE A 25 -0.05 2.00 -16.00
N VAL A 26 -0.82 2.42 -14.98
CA VAL A 26 -1.85 3.46 -15.12
C VAL A 26 -1.23 4.78 -15.60
N LEU A 27 -0.09 5.19 -15.03
CA LEU A 27 0.61 6.41 -15.46
C LEU A 27 1.09 6.32 -16.91
N ARG A 28 1.65 5.18 -17.33
CA ARG A 28 2.08 4.91 -18.70
C ARG A 28 0.92 4.98 -19.68
N GLN A 29 -0.23 4.39 -19.34
CA GLN A 29 -1.42 4.47 -20.18
C GLN A 29 -1.99 5.90 -20.22
N GLY A 30 -1.94 6.62 -19.09
CA GLY A 30 -2.24 8.05 -18.99
C GLY A 30 -1.41 8.92 -19.94
N LEU A 31 -0.10 8.68 -19.97
CA LEU A 31 0.86 9.36 -20.86
C LEU A 31 0.64 9.03 -22.34
N LEU A 32 0.25 7.79 -22.65
CA LEU A 32 -0.07 7.35 -24.01
C LEU A 32 -1.46 7.79 -24.49
N ARG A 33 -2.26 8.46 -23.62
CA ARG A 33 -3.65 8.93 -23.88
C ARG A 33 -4.58 7.86 -24.47
N SER A 34 -4.26 6.59 -24.27
CA SER A 34 -5.03 5.46 -24.78
C SER A 34 -5.74 4.76 -23.64
N HIS A 35 -7.07 4.63 -23.73
CA HIS A 35 -7.93 3.88 -22.80
C HIS A 35 -7.72 4.14 -21.29
N VAL A 36 -7.24 5.33 -20.91
CA VAL A 36 -6.91 5.71 -19.52
C VAL A 36 -8.07 5.45 -18.57
N PHE A 37 -9.29 5.81 -18.98
CA PHE A 37 -10.48 5.66 -18.14
C PHE A 37 -10.78 4.19 -17.84
N ALA A 38 -10.66 3.30 -18.84
CA ALA A 38 -10.89 1.87 -18.65
C ALA A 38 -9.84 1.23 -17.74
N VAL A 39 -8.57 1.61 -17.91
CA VAL A 39 -7.45 1.09 -17.10
C VAL A 39 -7.59 1.54 -15.65
N CYS A 40 -7.91 2.83 -15.41
CA CYS A 40 -8.17 3.34 -14.06
C CYS A 40 -9.35 2.63 -13.40
N LEU A 41 -10.45 2.42 -14.12
CA LEU A 41 -11.66 1.80 -13.58
C LEU A 41 -11.41 0.33 -13.19
N VAL A 42 -10.67 -0.41 -14.03
CA VAL A 42 -10.29 -1.79 -13.70
C VAL A 42 -9.33 -1.84 -12.49
N CYS A 43 -8.33 -0.95 -12.42
CA CYS A 43 -7.43 -0.89 -11.26
C CYS A 43 -8.19 -0.52 -9.98
N SER A 44 -9.03 0.51 -10.01
CA SER A 44 -9.77 0.95 -8.81
C SER A 44 -10.77 -0.10 -8.33
N LEU A 45 -11.40 -0.83 -9.24
CA LEU A 45 -12.23 -1.98 -8.89
C LEU A 45 -11.41 -3.12 -8.27
N ALA A 46 -10.24 -3.41 -8.82
CA ALA A 46 -9.35 -4.44 -8.28
C ALA A 46 -8.87 -4.06 -6.87
N ASP A 47 -8.47 -2.81 -6.64
CA ASP A 47 -8.07 -2.30 -5.33
C ASP A 47 -9.25 -2.38 -4.33
N ALA A 48 -10.44 -1.94 -4.74
CA ALA A 48 -11.64 -2.03 -3.89
C ALA A 48 -11.99 -3.49 -3.54
N LEU A 49 -11.90 -4.40 -4.51
CA LEU A 49 -12.14 -5.83 -4.28
C LEU A 49 -11.08 -6.44 -3.35
N LEU A 50 -9.81 -6.15 -3.57
CA LEU A 50 -8.73 -6.65 -2.70
C LEU A 50 -8.83 -6.12 -1.29
N ILE A 51 -9.16 -4.83 -1.10
CA ILE A 51 -9.38 -4.23 0.22
C ILE A 51 -10.59 -4.87 0.89
N THR A 52 -11.72 -5.03 0.19
CA THR A 52 -12.92 -5.63 0.78
C THR A 52 -12.71 -7.09 1.16
N VAL A 53 -12.09 -7.89 0.30
CA VAL A 53 -11.73 -9.28 0.60
C VAL A 53 -10.72 -9.35 1.74
N GLY A 54 -9.72 -8.46 1.77
CA GLY A 54 -8.74 -8.40 2.84
C GLY A 54 -9.37 -8.06 4.19
N VAL A 55 -10.20 -7.01 4.26
CA VAL A 55 -10.85 -6.57 5.51
C VAL A 55 -11.87 -7.60 6.00
N LEU A 56 -12.73 -8.11 5.11
CA LEU A 56 -13.77 -9.06 5.50
C LEU A 56 -13.21 -10.46 5.76
N GLY A 57 -12.28 -10.93 4.93
CA GLY A 57 -11.71 -12.27 5.03
C GLY A 57 -10.62 -12.36 6.10
N LEU A 58 -9.58 -11.54 5.98
CA LEU A 58 -8.45 -11.56 6.92
C LEU A 58 -8.90 -11.06 8.30
N GLY A 59 -9.69 -9.99 8.37
CA GLY A 59 -10.19 -9.44 9.63
C GLY A 59 -11.06 -10.43 10.43
N ALA A 60 -11.92 -11.19 9.74
CA ALA A 60 -12.72 -12.24 10.39
C ALA A 60 -11.88 -13.47 10.79
N TYR A 61 -10.79 -13.75 10.08
CA TYR A 61 -9.88 -14.84 10.43
C TYR A 61 -8.97 -14.49 11.61
N LEU A 62 -8.47 -13.25 11.68
CA LEU A 62 -7.62 -12.77 12.76
C LEU A 62 -8.36 -12.65 14.10
N SER A 63 -9.66 -12.34 14.08
CA SER A 63 -10.45 -12.20 15.32
C SER A 63 -10.58 -13.50 16.11
N GLY A 64 -10.36 -14.65 15.46
CA GLY A 64 -10.33 -15.96 16.10
C GLY A 64 -8.98 -16.37 16.68
N VAL A 65 -7.91 -15.60 16.46
CA VAL A 65 -6.54 -15.95 16.86
C VAL A 65 -6.00 -14.94 17.86
N GLU A 66 -5.97 -15.30 19.14
CA GLU A 66 -5.34 -14.47 20.19
C GLU A 66 -3.86 -14.21 19.88
N GLY A 67 -3.45 -12.94 19.92
CA GLY A 67 -2.07 -12.53 19.68
C GLY A 67 -1.66 -12.36 18.21
N ALA A 68 -2.56 -12.56 17.25
CA ALA A 68 -2.25 -12.38 15.82
C ALA A 68 -1.80 -10.94 15.49
N GLU A 69 -2.43 -9.94 16.11
CA GLU A 69 -2.08 -8.52 15.94
C GLU A 69 -0.61 -8.25 16.32
N PHE A 70 -0.15 -8.80 17.44
CA PHE A 70 1.23 -8.63 17.91
C PHE A 70 2.23 -9.23 16.92
N TRP A 71 2.01 -10.46 16.46
CA TRP A 71 2.90 -11.13 15.51
C TRP A 71 2.95 -10.42 14.16
N ILE A 72 1.79 -10.01 13.63
CA ILE A 72 1.71 -9.27 12.36
C ILE A 72 2.42 -7.93 12.46
N SER A 73 2.21 -7.20 13.55
CA SER A 73 2.86 -5.91 13.77
C SER A 73 4.39 -6.06 13.94
N MET A 74 4.86 -7.12 14.62
CA MET A 74 6.29 -7.39 14.77
C MET A 74 6.95 -7.76 13.44
N VAL A 75 6.31 -8.61 12.62
CA VAL A 75 6.79 -8.97 11.28
C VAL A 75 6.80 -7.74 10.36
N ALA A 76 5.74 -6.93 10.38
CA ALA A 76 5.68 -5.69 9.60
C ALA A 76 6.77 -4.70 10.01
N ALA A 77 6.99 -4.52 11.32
CA ALA A 77 8.05 -3.68 11.83
C ALA A 77 9.44 -4.17 11.39
N LEU A 78 9.69 -5.48 11.47
CA LEU A 78 10.95 -6.09 11.02
C LEU A 78 11.17 -5.89 9.52
N PHE A 79 10.12 -6.08 8.71
CA PHE A 79 10.17 -5.88 7.26
C PHE A 79 10.47 -4.43 6.90
N ILE A 80 9.76 -3.47 7.50
CA ILE A 80 9.98 -2.03 7.26
C ILE A 80 11.36 -1.62 7.74
N ALA A 81 11.82 -2.09 8.90
CA ALA A 81 13.16 -1.81 9.41
C ALA A 81 14.24 -2.38 8.49
N GLY A 82 14.09 -3.63 8.03
CA GLY A 82 15.01 -4.26 7.09
C GLY A 82 15.06 -3.50 5.75
N TYR A 83 13.90 -3.15 5.20
CA TYR A 83 13.81 -2.35 3.98
C TYR A 83 14.42 -0.95 4.18
N GLY A 84 14.22 -0.34 5.35
CA GLY A 84 14.78 0.95 5.74
C GLY A 84 16.30 0.94 5.94
N VAL A 85 16.89 -0.19 6.33
CA VAL A 85 18.35 -0.36 6.45
C VAL A 85 18.99 -0.66 5.10
N MET A 86 18.27 -1.38 4.23
CA MET A 86 18.77 -1.82 2.92
C MET A 86 18.70 -0.73 1.84
N ARG A 87 18.06 0.42 2.14
CA ARG A 87 17.88 1.57 1.23
C ARG A 87 18.52 2.83 1.77
#